data_AF-A0A2H0EU70-F1
#
_entry.id   AF-A0A2H0EU70-F1
#
_cell.length_a   1.000
_cell.length_b   1.000
_cell.length_c   1.000
_cell.angle_alpha   90.00
_cell.angle_beta   90.00
_cell.angle_gamma   90.00
#
_symmetry.space_group_name_H-M   'P 1'
#
loop_
_entity.id
_entity.type
_entity.pdbx_description
1 polymer ?
#
loop_
_entity_poly.entity_id
_entity_poly.type
_entity_poly.pdbx_seq_one_letter_code
_entity_poly.pdbx_strand_id
1 'polypeptide(L)'
;RDDENPVVAQIAGFFMRLHNVALRRLARHGDPAARFEAARRVTQAVFRRIVFADLAPMLLRDDVRSAYEAGRRLDRWAEESDDMPVEFTHAVFRAGHALVRPDYAIADAVNGGQAVNVRYMLRHTSRRDPDAFREGRAWALDWSRFFGPDAQGAQPFSPYVNVFLAEAPGLLAQDPPRARRAHLVLRDLARGMDSGPLRVQAIAEALRPAFTDQTGADLPGLERWLGFDASHRGRAVLDWIDRDRTLRGHAAALCADPPLYLFVLLEAAAAADQGGGAGRRYGAVGSSLLAEPLFAARDGSRARVEDHPDLACDLRAVFGDAPAPAAMAQLIAHLTHAA
;
A
#
# COMPACT_ATOMS: atom_id res chain seq x y z
N ARG A 1 5.43 14.31 -0.38
CA ARG A 1 4.39 14.37 0.69
C ARG A 1 4.99 13.76 1.96
N ASP A 2 6.25 14.06 2.22
CA ASP A 2 7.07 13.14 3.01
C ASP A 2 6.89 13.45 4.50
N ASP A 3 6.42 14.66 4.82
CA ASP A 3 6.03 15.11 6.16
C ASP A 3 4.50 15.19 6.33
N GLU A 4 3.73 14.27 5.73
CA GLU A 4 2.27 14.18 5.98
C GLU A 4 1.95 13.57 7.35
N ASN A 5 2.85 12.72 7.88
CA ASN A 5 2.76 12.15 9.21
C ASN A 5 4.15 11.65 9.68
N PRO A 6 4.37 11.50 10.99
CA PRO A 6 5.69 11.15 11.52
C PRO A 6 6.20 9.77 11.08
N VAL A 7 5.31 8.80 10.80
CA VAL A 7 5.69 7.47 10.31
C VAL A 7 6.31 7.58 8.91
N VAL A 8 5.61 8.24 7.98
CA VAL A 8 6.08 8.42 6.60
C VAL A 8 7.38 9.22 6.55
N ALA A 9 7.48 10.29 7.36
CA ALA A 9 8.67 11.13 7.41
C ALA A 9 9.92 10.34 7.81
N GLN A 10 9.80 9.48 8.82
CA GLN A 10 10.92 8.70 9.30
C GLN A 10 11.22 7.48 8.41
N ILE A 11 10.22 6.85 7.77
CA ILE A 11 10.47 5.86 6.72
C ILE A 11 11.28 6.48 5.58
N ALA A 12 10.90 7.67 5.10
CA ALA A 12 11.67 8.39 4.10
C ALA A 12 13.10 8.68 4.61
N GLY A 13 13.23 9.11 5.87
CA GLY A 13 14.51 9.29 6.55
C GLY A 13 15.41 8.05 6.56
N PHE A 14 14.87 6.85 6.75
CA PHE A 14 15.66 5.61 6.67
C PHE A 14 16.23 5.38 5.27
N PHE A 15 15.45 5.59 4.21
CA PHE A 15 15.94 5.42 2.84
C PHE A 15 16.96 6.50 2.46
N MET A 16 16.78 7.75 2.93
CA MET A 16 17.79 8.80 2.78
C MET A 16 19.09 8.43 3.51
N ARG A 17 18.99 7.90 4.74
CA ARG A 17 20.14 7.43 5.50
C ARG A 17 20.83 6.26 4.82
N LEU A 18 20.08 5.30 4.29
CA LEU A 18 20.62 4.19 3.50
C LEU A 18 21.43 4.70 2.31
N HIS A 19 20.87 5.64 1.54
CA HIS A 19 21.57 6.25 0.43
C HIS A 19 22.90 6.89 0.87
N ASN A 20 22.89 7.66 1.96
CA ASN A 20 24.10 8.31 2.49
C ASN A 20 25.14 7.31 3.03
N VAL A 21 24.70 6.19 3.61
CA VAL A 21 25.60 5.09 4.01
C VAL A 21 26.20 4.45 2.76
N ALA A 22 25.40 4.16 1.74
CA ALA A 22 25.87 3.60 0.47
C ALA A 22 26.88 4.53 -0.20
N LEU A 23 26.58 5.83 -0.28
CA LEU A 23 27.48 6.84 -0.85
C LEU A 23 28.84 6.85 -0.15
N ARG A 24 28.90 6.68 1.17
CA ARG A 24 30.17 6.62 1.92
C ARG A 24 30.93 5.31 1.69
N ARG A 25 30.24 4.17 1.63
CA ARG A 25 30.86 2.84 1.51
C ARG A 25 31.28 2.50 0.07
N LEU A 26 30.67 3.13 -0.93
CA LEU A 26 30.95 2.91 -2.35
C LEU A 26 32.14 3.74 -2.88
N ALA A 27 33.20 3.87 -2.08
CA ALA A 27 34.39 4.65 -2.43
C ALA A 27 35.13 4.15 -3.68
N ARG A 28 34.88 2.90 -4.10
CA ARG A 28 35.39 2.32 -5.37
C ARG A 28 34.98 3.12 -6.60
N HIS A 29 33.82 3.78 -6.55
CA HIS A 29 33.37 4.70 -7.58
C HIS A 29 34.04 6.05 -7.32
N GLY A 30 35.16 6.30 -7.99
CA GLY A 30 35.95 7.52 -7.81
C GLY A 30 35.23 8.80 -8.25
N ASP A 31 34.47 8.70 -9.35
CA ASP A 31 33.64 9.80 -9.85
C ASP A 31 32.41 10.03 -8.95
N PRO A 32 32.14 11.28 -8.50
CA PRO A 32 31.00 11.59 -7.64
C PRO A 32 29.64 11.24 -8.23
N ALA A 33 29.44 11.44 -9.54
CA ALA A 33 28.15 11.16 -10.18
C ALA A 33 27.90 9.64 -10.29
N ALA A 34 28.91 8.88 -10.70
CA ALA A 34 28.85 7.42 -10.72
C ALA A 34 28.61 6.84 -9.32
N ARG A 35 29.23 7.42 -8.28
CA ARG A 35 29.03 7.01 -6.89
C ARG A 35 27.60 7.28 -6.41
N PHE A 36 27.03 8.43 -6.77
CA PHE A 36 25.64 8.76 -6.47
C PHE A 36 24.68 7.77 -7.14
N GLU A 37 24.87 7.48 -8.42
CA GLU A 37 24.03 6.51 -9.14
C GLU A 37 24.14 5.09 -8.56
N ALA A 38 25.35 4.67 -8.15
CA ALA A 38 25.53 3.39 -7.46
C ALA A 38 24.79 3.36 -6.10
N ALA A 39 24.87 4.43 -5.32
CA ALA A 39 24.14 4.56 -4.05
C ALA A 39 22.62 4.59 -4.25
N ARG A 40 22.14 5.29 -5.29
CA ARG A 40 20.73 5.29 -5.71
C ARG A 40 20.28 3.88 -6.08
N ARG A 41 21.06 3.16 -6.89
CA ARG A 41 20.77 1.78 -7.30
C ARG A 41 20.68 0.84 -6.09
N VAL A 42 21.61 0.91 -5.14
CA VAL A 42 21.54 0.13 -3.88
C VAL A 42 20.26 0.45 -3.11
N THR A 43 19.93 1.74 -2.98
CA THR A 43 18.73 2.18 -2.27
C THR A 43 17.46 1.65 -2.94
N GLN A 44 17.39 1.72 -4.27
CA GLN A 44 16.28 1.18 -5.07
C GLN A 44 16.17 -0.34 -4.93
N ALA A 45 17.29 -1.06 -5.00
CA ALA A 45 17.30 -2.51 -4.85
C ALA A 45 16.79 -2.95 -3.47
N VAL A 46 17.19 -2.27 -2.40
CA VAL A 46 16.70 -2.57 -1.04
C VAL A 46 15.21 -2.23 -0.90
N PHE A 47 14.78 -1.06 -1.40
CA PHE A 47 13.36 -0.69 -1.39
C PHE A 47 12.50 -1.74 -2.11
N ARG A 48 12.91 -2.16 -3.31
CA ARG A 48 12.20 -3.19 -4.09
C ARG A 48 12.21 -4.55 -3.40
N ARG A 49 13.34 -4.96 -2.80
CA ARG A 49 13.39 -6.20 -2.00
C ARG A 49 12.36 -6.16 -0.88
N ILE A 50 12.25 -5.06 -0.15
CA ILE A 50 11.23 -4.90 0.90
C ILE A 50 9.82 -4.97 0.31
N VAL A 51 9.56 -4.26 -0.80
CA VAL A 51 8.24 -4.28 -1.45
C VAL A 51 7.84 -5.68 -1.91
N PHE A 52 8.74 -6.43 -2.54
CA PHE A 52 8.40 -7.74 -3.14
C PHE A 52 8.56 -8.93 -2.19
N ALA A 53 9.45 -8.86 -1.20
CA ALA A 53 9.70 -9.96 -0.26
C ALA A 53 8.91 -9.83 1.06
N ASP A 54 8.47 -8.63 1.43
CA ASP A 54 7.76 -8.37 2.68
C ASP A 54 6.33 -7.85 2.41
N LEU A 55 6.19 -6.73 1.69
CA LEU A 55 4.88 -6.08 1.52
C LEU A 55 3.92 -6.83 0.56
N ALA A 56 4.38 -7.22 -0.62
CA ALA A 56 3.54 -7.88 -1.63
C ALA A 56 2.95 -9.22 -1.13
N PRO A 57 3.70 -10.11 -0.45
CA PRO A 57 3.15 -11.32 0.18
C PRO A 57 2.06 -11.04 1.22
N MET A 58 2.13 -9.89 1.91
CA MET A 58 1.11 -9.50 2.88
C MET A 58 -0.16 -8.98 2.23
N LEU A 59 -0.05 -8.27 1.10
CA LEU A 59 -1.18 -7.59 0.46
C LEU A 59 -1.85 -8.41 -0.64
N LEU A 60 -1.12 -9.22 -1.39
CA LEU A 60 -1.64 -9.97 -2.52
C LEU A 60 -2.13 -11.36 -2.11
N ARG A 61 -3.17 -11.86 -2.78
CA ARG A 61 -3.48 -13.29 -2.71
C ARG A 61 -2.35 -14.12 -3.31
N ASP A 62 -2.12 -15.29 -2.71
CA ASP A 62 -0.98 -16.14 -3.06
C ASP A 62 -1.06 -16.67 -4.49
N ASP A 63 -2.26 -17.01 -4.97
CA ASP A 63 -2.51 -17.46 -6.35
C ASP A 63 -2.19 -16.38 -7.38
N VAL A 64 -2.69 -15.16 -7.16
CA VAL A 64 -2.42 -14.01 -8.01
C VAL A 64 -0.93 -13.67 -8.00
N ARG A 65 -0.33 -13.53 -6.82
CA ARG A 65 1.11 -13.22 -6.68
C ARG A 65 1.96 -14.25 -7.43
N SER A 66 1.71 -15.54 -7.22
CA SER A 66 2.48 -16.62 -7.86
C SER A 66 2.37 -16.56 -9.38
N ALA A 67 1.18 -16.21 -9.90
CA ALA A 67 1.00 -16.07 -11.34
C ALA A 67 1.78 -14.87 -11.93
N TYR A 68 1.86 -13.75 -11.20
CA TYR A 68 2.66 -12.59 -11.59
C TYR A 68 4.18 -12.84 -11.49
N GLU A 69 4.62 -13.59 -10.48
CA GLU A 69 5.99 -14.08 -10.36
C GLU A 69 6.36 -15.03 -11.52
N ALA A 70 5.38 -15.80 -12.02
CA ALA A 70 5.53 -16.64 -13.20
C ALA A 70 5.42 -15.88 -14.54
N GLY A 71 5.29 -14.55 -14.52
CA GLY A 71 5.32 -13.71 -15.73
C GLY A 71 3.96 -13.32 -16.30
N ARG A 72 2.85 -13.50 -15.56
CA ARG A 72 1.54 -12.98 -15.97
C ARG A 72 1.57 -11.47 -16.18
N ARG A 73 0.93 -11.00 -17.26
CA ARG A 73 0.57 -9.60 -17.50
C ARG A 73 -0.82 -9.50 -18.06
N LEU A 74 -1.59 -8.54 -17.56
CA LEU A 74 -2.93 -8.24 -18.04
C LEU A 74 -2.90 -7.19 -19.14
N ASP A 75 -2.00 -6.21 -19.01
CA ASP A 75 -1.86 -5.12 -19.95
C ASP A 75 -0.39 -4.91 -20.30
N ARG A 76 -0.02 -5.27 -21.53
CA ARG A 76 1.35 -5.07 -22.02
C ARG A 76 1.72 -3.59 -22.11
N TRP A 77 0.73 -2.69 -22.25
CA TRP A 77 0.96 -1.25 -22.28
C TRP A 77 1.56 -0.73 -20.97
N ALA A 78 1.28 -1.40 -19.85
CA ALA A 78 1.83 -1.03 -18.55
C ALA A 78 3.37 -1.19 -18.48
N GLU A 79 3.98 -1.97 -19.38
CA GLU A 79 5.44 -2.09 -19.49
C GLU A 79 6.06 -1.00 -20.38
N GLU A 80 5.23 -0.33 -21.19
CA GLU A 80 5.65 0.65 -22.21
C GLU A 80 5.33 2.10 -21.81
N SER A 81 4.54 2.32 -20.75
CA SER A 81 4.17 3.63 -20.23
C SER A 81 4.55 3.81 -18.76
N ASP A 82 4.88 5.06 -18.39
CA ASP A 82 5.00 5.50 -17.01
C ASP A 82 3.63 5.89 -16.39
N ASP A 83 2.55 5.77 -17.16
CA ASP A 83 1.19 6.04 -16.71
C ASP A 83 0.70 4.99 -15.70
N MET A 84 0.07 5.48 -14.64
CA MET A 84 -0.49 4.60 -13.60
C MET A 84 -1.99 4.41 -13.82
N PRO A 85 -2.52 3.17 -13.82
CA PRO A 85 -3.95 2.92 -13.98
C PRO A 85 -4.80 3.67 -12.95
N VAL A 86 -5.95 4.19 -13.39
CA VAL A 86 -6.86 4.92 -12.50
C VAL A 86 -7.47 3.98 -11.46
N GLU A 87 -7.74 2.73 -11.81
CA GLU A 87 -8.20 1.67 -10.91
C GLU A 87 -7.21 1.46 -9.75
N PHE A 88 -5.91 1.46 -10.06
CA PHE A 88 -4.86 1.38 -9.05
C PHE A 88 -4.84 2.62 -8.15
N THR A 89 -4.75 3.82 -8.74
CA THR A 89 -4.53 5.07 -7.99
C THR A 89 -5.76 5.58 -7.25
N HIS A 90 -6.96 5.29 -7.76
CA HIS A 90 -8.23 5.85 -7.26
C HIS A 90 -9.12 4.84 -6.54
N ALA A 91 -8.85 3.54 -6.64
CA ALA A 91 -9.53 2.52 -5.86
C ALA A 91 -8.56 1.69 -5.01
N VAL A 92 -7.73 0.87 -5.64
CA VAL A 92 -6.98 -0.18 -4.94
C VAL A 92 -5.97 0.40 -3.94
N PHE A 93 -5.10 1.31 -4.36
CA PHE A 93 -4.07 1.86 -3.48
C PHE A 93 -4.61 2.82 -2.40
N ARG A 94 -5.91 3.15 -2.46
CA ARG A 94 -6.62 3.90 -1.41
C ARG A 94 -7.23 3.02 -0.35
N ALA A 95 -7.41 1.72 -0.61
CA ALA A 95 -7.95 0.78 0.38
C ALA A 95 -7.06 0.70 1.65
N GLY A 96 -5.80 1.15 1.57
CA GLY A 96 -4.94 1.37 2.74
C GLY A 96 -5.55 2.31 3.80
N HIS A 97 -6.48 3.20 3.44
CA HIS A 97 -7.21 4.02 4.42
C HIS A 97 -8.08 3.19 5.38
N ALA A 98 -8.56 2.01 4.97
CA ALA A 98 -9.29 1.09 5.84
C ALA A 98 -8.38 0.39 6.86
N LEU A 99 -7.07 0.32 6.58
CA LEU A 99 -6.08 -0.36 7.44
C LEU A 99 -5.58 0.52 8.61
N VAL A 100 -5.90 1.81 8.60
CA VAL A 100 -5.43 2.77 9.59
C VAL A 100 -6.18 2.62 10.91
N ARG A 101 -5.43 2.53 12.01
CA ARG A 101 -5.97 2.39 13.38
C ARG A 101 -6.46 3.74 13.93
N PRO A 102 -7.44 3.72 14.86
CA PRO A 102 -7.82 4.92 15.62
C PRO A 102 -6.66 5.47 16.46
N ASP A 103 -5.87 4.58 17.06
CA ASP A 103 -4.84 4.95 18.02
C ASP A 103 -3.59 4.08 17.82
N TYR A 104 -2.43 4.69 18.08
CA TYR A 104 -1.11 4.08 17.95
C TYR A 104 -0.28 4.36 19.21
N ALA A 105 0.32 3.33 19.80
CA ALA A 105 1.40 3.52 20.74
C ALA A 105 2.69 3.87 19.96
N ILE A 106 3.24 5.05 20.22
CA ILE A 106 4.34 5.63 19.40
C ILE A 106 5.72 5.25 19.94
N ALA A 107 5.95 5.50 21.23
CA ALA A 107 7.16 5.21 21.99
C ALA A 107 6.88 5.44 23.47
N ASP A 108 7.69 4.89 24.39
CA ASP A 108 7.49 5.11 25.84
C ASP A 108 7.62 6.58 26.25
N ALA A 109 8.48 7.34 25.55
CA ALA A 109 8.63 8.78 25.77
C ALA A 109 7.40 9.61 25.31
N VAL A 110 6.51 9.03 24.51
CA VAL A 110 5.30 9.70 24.01
C VAL A 110 4.09 9.18 24.79
N ASN A 111 3.41 10.08 25.51
CA ASN A 111 2.21 9.74 26.30
C ASN A 111 2.44 8.56 27.29
N GLY A 112 3.66 8.42 27.83
CA GLY A 112 4.01 7.33 28.75
C GLY A 112 3.85 5.93 28.13
N GLY A 113 4.06 5.80 26.82
CA GLY A 113 3.89 4.55 26.09
C GLY A 113 2.43 4.19 25.76
N GLN A 114 1.46 4.97 26.24
CA GLN A 114 0.04 4.77 25.94
C GLN A 114 -0.29 5.23 24.52
N ALA A 115 -1.31 4.61 23.93
CA ALA A 115 -1.73 4.93 22.57
C ALA A 115 -2.18 6.41 22.45
N VAL A 116 -1.80 7.04 21.34
CA VAL A 116 -2.25 8.37 20.97
C VAL A 116 -3.18 8.26 19.77
N ASN A 117 -4.15 9.18 19.73
CA ASN A 117 -5.10 9.21 18.65
C ASN A 117 -4.46 9.57 17.30
N VAL A 118 -4.86 8.88 16.24
CA VAL A 118 -4.35 9.07 14.88
C VAL A 118 -4.51 10.50 14.40
N ARG A 119 -5.59 11.21 14.81
CA ARG A 119 -5.77 12.62 14.48
C ARG A 119 -4.66 13.50 15.04
N TYR A 120 -4.18 13.17 16.24
CA TYR A 120 -3.06 13.88 16.87
C TYR A 120 -1.74 13.51 16.19
N MET A 121 -1.52 12.22 15.90
CA MET A 121 -0.35 11.76 15.16
C MET A 121 -0.21 12.44 13.79
N LEU A 122 -1.30 12.55 13.01
CA LEU A 122 -1.31 13.19 11.68
C LEU A 122 -1.11 14.72 11.72
N ARG A 123 -1.15 15.33 12.91
CA ARG A 123 -0.86 16.75 13.12
C ARG A 123 0.55 16.98 13.67
N HIS A 124 1.22 15.94 14.18
CA HIS A 124 2.58 16.01 14.71
C HIS A 124 3.63 15.96 13.60
N THR A 125 3.69 17.03 12.80
CA THR A 125 4.57 17.20 11.63
C THR A 125 5.24 18.57 11.69
N SER A 126 6.37 18.74 11.03
CA SER A 126 7.08 20.03 11.05
C SER A 126 6.24 21.18 10.48
N ARG A 127 5.32 20.86 9.57
CA ARG A 127 4.39 21.81 8.97
C ARG A 127 3.21 22.20 9.88
N ARG A 128 2.71 21.28 10.69
CA ARG A 128 1.44 21.45 11.44
C ARG A 128 1.63 21.64 12.94
N ASP A 129 2.81 21.32 13.48
CA ASP A 129 3.22 21.59 14.85
C ASP A 129 4.69 22.11 14.89
N PRO A 130 4.98 23.27 14.26
CA PRO A 130 6.36 23.76 14.14
C PRO A 130 7.00 24.08 15.50
N ASP A 131 6.21 24.48 16.50
CA ASP A 131 6.71 24.80 17.84
C ASP A 131 7.24 23.55 18.55
N ALA A 132 6.56 22.40 18.41
CA ALA A 132 7.08 21.14 18.93
C ALA A 132 8.45 20.79 18.37
N PHE A 133 8.69 21.03 17.08
CA PHE A 133 9.97 20.73 16.46
C PHE A 133 11.06 21.73 16.91
N ARG A 134 10.74 23.02 17.06
CA ARG A 134 11.68 24.03 17.60
C ARG A 134 12.10 23.73 19.03
N GLU A 135 11.17 23.21 19.83
CA GLU A 135 11.39 22.85 21.23
C GLU A 135 11.99 21.45 21.41
N GLY A 136 12.35 20.75 20.32
CA GLY A 136 12.96 19.42 20.38
C GLY A 136 12.00 18.30 20.80
N ARG A 137 10.69 18.52 20.71
CA ARG A 137 9.61 17.56 21.03
C ARG A 137 9.15 16.72 19.83
N ALA A 138 9.99 16.59 18.80
CA ALA A 138 9.73 15.67 17.70
C ALA A 138 9.68 14.22 18.22
N TRP A 139 8.72 13.42 17.75
CA TRP A 139 8.60 12.04 18.22
C TRP A 139 9.65 11.16 17.55
N ALA A 140 10.52 10.54 18.34
CA ALA A 140 11.31 9.40 17.90
C ALA A 140 10.42 8.15 17.99
N LEU A 141 10.05 7.58 16.84
CA LEU A 141 9.18 6.40 16.82
C LEU A 141 9.94 5.17 17.32
N ASP A 142 9.31 4.41 18.20
CA ASP A 142 9.75 3.07 18.55
C ASP A 142 9.29 2.11 17.45
N TRP A 143 10.19 1.82 16.51
CA TRP A 143 9.88 1.03 15.32
C TRP A 143 9.53 -0.43 15.61
N SER A 144 9.88 -0.96 16.79
CA SER A 144 9.45 -2.30 17.22
C SER A 144 7.92 -2.41 17.32
N ARG A 145 7.23 -1.28 17.55
CA ARG A 145 5.76 -1.19 17.60
C ARG A 145 5.09 -1.16 16.24
N PHE A 146 5.86 -1.06 15.15
CA PHE A 146 5.36 -0.96 13.78
C PHE A 146 5.87 -2.09 12.88
N PHE A 147 7.05 -2.64 13.18
CA PHE A 147 7.65 -3.75 12.43
C PHE A 147 8.20 -4.81 13.39
N GLY A 148 8.00 -6.08 13.03
CA GLY A 148 8.45 -7.22 13.84
C GLY A 148 7.30 -7.98 14.50
N PRO A 149 7.62 -8.98 15.35
CA PRO A 149 6.62 -9.86 15.95
C PRO A 149 5.68 -9.15 16.94
N ASP A 150 6.16 -8.11 17.61
CA ASP A 150 5.41 -7.34 18.60
C ASP A 150 4.73 -6.10 18.01
N ALA A 151 4.72 -5.99 16.67
CA ALA A 151 4.15 -4.83 15.98
C ALA A 151 2.63 -4.73 16.17
N GLN A 152 2.14 -3.50 16.24
CA GLN A 152 0.72 -3.21 16.26
C GLN A 152 0.11 -3.53 14.90
N GLY A 153 -0.70 -4.58 14.82
CA GLY A 153 -1.37 -4.99 13.59
C GLY A 153 -2.28 -3.90 13.01
N ALA A 154 -2.36 -3.81 11.68
CA ALA A 154 -3.30 -2.91 11.00
C ALA A 154 -4.77 -3.29 11.31
N GLN A 155 -5.69 -2.36 11.03
CA GLN A 155 -7.11 -2.73 10.93
C GLN A 155 -7.31 -3.72 9.78
N PRO A 156 -8.27 -4.65 9.88
CA PRO A 156 -8.56 -5.54 8.76
C PRO A 156 -9.16 -4.75 7.59
N PHE A 157 -8.97 -5.26 6.37
CA PHE A 157 -9.74 -4.79 5.23
C PHE A 157 -11.23 -4.98 5.51
N SER A 158 -11.97 -3.88 5.41
CA SER A 158 -13.42 -3.84 5.58
C SER A 158 -13.97 -2.61 4.87
N PRO A 159 -15.28 -2.55 4.55
CA PRO A 159 -15.90 -1.36 3.96
C PRO A 159 -16.08 -0.22 4.97
N TYR A 160 -15.35 -0.25 6.09
CA TYR A 160 -15.35 0.76 7.13
C TYR A 160 -13.96 1.35 7.27
N VAL A 161 -13.92 2.66 7.52
CA VAL A 161 -12.69 3.37 7.86
C VAL A 161 -12.82 3.93 9.26
N ASN A 162 -11.69 4.31 9.83
CA ASN A 162 -11.67 5.02 11.09
C ASN A 162 -12.42 6.38 10.99
N VAL A 163 -13.24 6.70 12.00
CA VAL A 163 -14.00 7.97 12.07
C VAL A 163 -13.11 9.21 12.00
N PHE A 164 -11.89 9.18 12.50
CA PHE A 164 -10.94 10.29 12.42
C PHE A 164 -10.33 10.47 11.03
N LEU A 165 -10.40 9.47 10.15
CA LEU A 165 -10.13 9.65 8.72
C LEU A 165 -11.40 10.06 7.97
N ALA A 166 -12.55 9.53 8.40
CA ALA A 166 -13.83 9.90 7.83
C ALA A 166 -14.14 11.38 8.10
N GLU A 167 -14.02 11.88 9.32
CA GLU A 167 -14.60 13.15 9.79
C GLU A 167 -13.58 14.18 10.31
N ALA A 168 -12.32 14.18 9.82
CA ALA A 168 -11.32 15.15 10.30
C ALA A 168 -11.17 16.39 9.40
N PRO A 169 -11.89 17.50 9.67
CA PRO A 169 -11.47 18.82 9.21
C PRO A 169 -10.02 19.11 9.60
N GLY A 170 -9.24 19.62 8.65
CA GLY A 170 -7.83 19.94 8.88
C GLY A 170 -6.89 18.73 8.76
N LEU A 171 -7.34 17.60 8.18
CA LEU A 171 -6.46 16.46 7.91
C LEU A 171 -5.47 16.75 6.78
N LEU A 172 -5.83 17.63 5.84
CA LEU A 172 -4.93 18.15 4.81
C LEU A 172 -4.61 19.61 5.10
N ALA A 173 -3.40 20.05 4.74
CA ALA A 173 -2.92 21.40 5.05
C ALA A 173 -3.78 22.52 4.43
N GLN A 174 -4.53 22.21 3.37
CA GLN A 174 -5.46 23.11 2.69
C GLN A 174 -6.89 23.08 3.24
N ASP A 175 -7.19 22.26 4.25
CA ASP A 175 -8.56 22.11 4.74
C ASP A 175 -8.94 23.28 5.67
N PRO A 176 -10.04 24.01 5.39
CA PRO A 176 -10.53 25.03 6.30
C PRO A 176 -10.88 24.40 7.66
N PRO A 177 -10.57 25.05 8.80
CA PRO A 177 -10.77 24.49 10.14
C PRO A 177 -12.21 24.06 10.49
N ARG A 178 -13.21 24.46 9.69
CA ARG A 178 -14.65 24.20 9.93
C ARG A 178 -15.39 23.59 8.73
N ALA A 179 -14.69 23.05 7.73
CA ALA A 179 -15.36 22.48 6.56
C ALA A 179 -16.01 21.12 6.88
N ARG A 180 -17.35 21.07 6.94
CA ARG A 180 -18.18 19.84 7.04
C ARG A 180 -18.06 18.87 5.84
N ARG A 181 -17.09 19.09 4.94
CA ARG A 181 -16.87 18.30 3.70
C ARG A 181 -15.44 17.77 3.56
N ALA A 182 -14.62 17.91 4.60
CA ALA A 182 -13.24 17.44 4.61
C ALA A 182 -13.12 15.94 4.97
N HIS A 183 -13.98 15.12 4.35
CA HIS A 183 -14.02 13.67 4.59
C HIS A 183 -13.10 12.96 3.60
N LEU A 184 -12.12 12.19 4.09
CA LEU A 184 -11.16 11.47 3.23
C LEU A 184 -11.89 10.51 2.28
N VAL A 185 -12.83 9.73 2.81
CA VAL A 185 -13.62 8.76 2.03
C VAL A 185 -14.49 9.44 0.98
N LEU A 186 -15.14 10.56 1.32
CA LEU A 186 -15.94 11.30 0.34
C LEU A 186 -15.08 11.80 -0.81
N ARG A 187 -13.87 12.29 -0.51
CA ARG A 187 -12.90 12.71 -1.53
C ARG A 187 -12.41 11.54 -2.36
N ASP A 188 -12.21 10.38 -1.74
CA ASP A 188 -11.79 9.18 -2.46
C ASP A 188 -12.86 8.74 -3.46
N LEU A 189 -14.11 8.69 -3.02
CA LEU A 189 -15.27 8.39 -3.86
C LEU A 189 -15.47 9.44 -4.97
N ALA A 190 -15.45 10.73 -4.63
CA ALA A 190 -15.64 11.81 -5.59
C ALA A 190 -14.53 11.82 -6.66
N ARG A 191 -13.26 11.68 -6.25
CA ARG A 191 -12.14 11.57 -7.19
C ARG A 191 -12.24 10.30 -8.03
N GLY A 192 -12.73 9.20 -7.46
CA GLY A 192 -13.06 8.00 -8.21
C GLY A 192 -14.03 8.33 -9.34
N MET A 193 -15.16 8.98 -9.03
CA MET A 193 -16.13 9.42 -10.03
C MET A 193 -15.52 10.35 -11.09
N ASP A 194 -14.70 11.33 -10.69
CA ASP A 194 -14.06 12.27 -11.61
C ASP A 194 -13.03 11.58 -12.53
N SER A 195 -12.33 10.56 -12.04
CA SER A 195 -11.32 9.81 -12.79
C SER A 195 -11.89 8.75 -13.74
N GLY A 196 -13.14 8.33 -13.53
CA GLY A 196 -13.83 7.36 -14.37
C GLY A 196 -13.22 5.95 -14.40
N PRO A 197 -12.96 5.28 -13.25
CA PRO A 197 -12.49 3.90 -13.24
C PRO A 197 -13.53 2.98 -13.87
N LEU A 198 -13.06 1.88 -14.43
CA LEU A 198 -13.92 0.85 -14.97
C LEU A 198 -14.87 0.28 -13.90
N ARG A 199 -16.04 -0.15 -14.40
CA ARG A 199 -17.03 -0.91 -13.64
C ARG A 199 -16.45 -2.22 -13.16
N VAL A 200 -16.92 -2.73 -12.01
CA VAL A 200 -16.43 -4.00 -11.46
C VAL A 200 -16.66 -5.13 -12.45
N GLN A 201 -17.82 -5.15 -13.10
CA GLN A 201 -18.16 -6.15 -14.11
C GLN A 201 -17.18 -6.12 -15.31
N ALA A 202 -16.85 -4.93 -15.82
CA ALA A 202 -15.94 -4.79 -16.95
C ALA A 202 -14.51 -5.25 -16.60
N ILE A 203 -14.06 -4.93 -15.39
CA ILE A 203 -12.77 -5.40 -14.87
C ILE A 203 -12.80 -6.93 -14.75
N ALA A 204 -13.85 -7.50 -14.18
CA ALA A 204 -13.97 -8.94 -14.02
C ALA A 204 -13.96 -9.68 -15.37
N GLU A 205 -14.64 -9.15 -16.38
CA GLU A 205 -14.61 -9.69 -17.74
C GLU A 205 -13.19 -9.65 -18.34
N ALA A 206 -12.47 -8.53 -18.17
CA ALA A 206 -11.09 -8.40 -18.63
C ALA A 206 -10.12 -9.33 -17.88
N LEU A 207 -10.36 -9.57 -16.59
CA LEU A 207 -9.53 -10.44 -15.74
C LEU A 207 -9.84 -11.92 -15.92
N ARG A 208 -11.03 -12.29 -16.38
CA ARG A 208 -11.51 -13.68 -16.43
C ARG A 208 -10.54 -14.64 -17.13
N PRO A 209 -9.90 -14.33 -18.28
CA PRO A 209 -8.91 -15.22 -18.90
C PRO A 209 -7.70 -15.54 -18.01
N ALA A 210 -7.42 -14.70 -17.03
CA ALA A 210 -6.36 -14.92 -16.06
C ALA A 210 -6.78 -15.95 -14.98
N PHE A 211 -8.06 -16.27 -14.87
CA PHE A 211 -8.62 -17.24 -13.92
C PHE A 211 -9.27 -18.43 -14.64
N THR A 212 -8.71 -18.80 -15.79
CA THR A 212 -9.02 -20.04 -16.52
C THR A 212 -7.82 -20.98 -16.58
N ASP A 213 -8.08 -22.27 -16.76
CA ASP A 213 -7.05 -23.29 -16.99
C ASP A 213 -6.54 -23.28 -18.45
N GLN A 214 -5.66 -24.23 -18.77
CA GLN A 214 -5.06 -24.35 -20.11
C GLN A 214 -6.07 -24.69 -21.22
N THR A 215 -7.24 -25.22 -20.85
CA THR A 215 -8.33 -25.53 -21.77
C THR A 215 -9.27 -24.35 -21.98
N GLY A 216 -9.09 -23.26 -21.21
CA GLY A 216 -9.97 -22.10 -21.19
C GLY A 216 -11.19 -22.26 -20.28
N ALA A 217 -11.24 -23.31 -19.46
CA ALA A 217 -12.29 -23.49 -18.46
C ALA A 217 -11.99 -22.65 -17.21
N ASP A 218 -13.02 -22.07 -16.59
CA ASP A 218 -12.89 -21.33 -15.34
C ASP A 218 -12.23 -22.19 -14.25
N LEU A 219 -11.39 -21.57 -13.42
CA LEU A 219 -10.85 -22.22 -12.24
C LEU A 219 -11.99 -22.67 -11.31
N PRO A 220 -11.88 -23.83 -10.64
CA PRO A 220 -12.91 -24.32 -9.74
C PRO A 220 -13.29 -23.29 -8.66
N GLY A 221 -14.58 -22.97 -8.56
CA GLY A 221 -15.10 -22.04 -7.57
C GLY A 221 -15.18 -20.58 -8.00
N LEU A 222 -14.71 -20.24 -9.21
CA LEU A 222 -14.80 -18.88 -9.76
C LEU A 222 -16.25 -18.36 -9.77
N GLU A 223 -17.24 -19.23 -9.95
CA GLU A 223 -18.67 -18.92 -9.92
C GLU A 223 -19.18 -18.39 -8.57
N ARG A 224 -18.40 -18.60 -7.49
CA ARG A 224 -18.70 -18.08 -6.14
C ARG A 224 -17.98 -16.77 -5.84
N TRP A 225 -17.04 -16.37 -6.69
CA TRP A 225 -16.18 -15.23 -6.40
C TRP A 225 -16.90 -13.92 -6.67
N LEU A 226 -16.81 -12.98 -5.73
CA LEU A 226 -17.53 -11.70 -5.80
C LEU A 226 -17.16 -10.88 -7.05
N GLY A 227 -15.91 -10.98 -7.52
CA GLY A 227 -15.49 -10.34 -8.76
C GLY A 227 -16.24 -10.86 -9.98
N PHE A 228 -16.46 -12.17 -10.06
CA PHE A 228 -16.83 -12.85 -11.30
C PHE A 228 -18.29 -13.30 -11.37
N ASP A 229 -19.05 -13.20 -10.26
CA ASP A 229 -20.48 -13.47 -10.22
C ASP A 229 -21.26 -12.27 -9.65
N ALA A 230 -22.15 -11.70 -10.48
CA ALA A 230 -22.94 -10.52 -10.13
C ALA A 230 -23.93 -10.77 -8.99
N SER A 231 -24.45 -11.99 -8.85
CA SER A 231 -25.42 -12.32 -7.79
C SER A 231 -24.74 -12.39 -6.42
N HIS A 232 -23.57 -13.02 -6.34
CA HIS A 232 -22.75 -13.06 -5.13
C HIS A 232 -22.26 -11.66 -4.75
N ARG A 233 -21.80 -10.86 -5.72
CA ARG A 233 -21.44 -9.46 -5.51
C ARG A 233 -22.60 -8.65 -4.94
N GLY A 234 -23.77 -8.73 -5.56
CA GLY A 234 -24.97 -8.02 -5.13
C GLY A 234 -25.40 -8.41 -3.71
N ARG A 235 -25.33 -9.69 -3.35
CA ARG A 235 -25.57 -10.15 -1.98
C ARG A 235 -24.59 -9.57 -0.96
N ALA A 236 -23.29 -9.57 -1.26
CA ALA A 236 -22.28 -8.99 -0.37
C ALA A 236 -22.50 -7.48 -0.14
N VAL A 237 -22.91 -6.76 -1.19
CA VAL A 237 -23.29 -5.34 -1.07
C VAL A 237 -24.56 -5.17 -0.24
N LEU A 238 -25.58 -6.01 -0.46
CA LEU A 238 -26.84 -5.94 0.28
C LEU A 238 -26.64 -6.22 1.77
N ASP A 239 -25.86 -7.25 2.12
CA ASP A 239 -25.52 -7.58 3.51
C ASP A 239 -24.79 -6.42 4.22
N TRP A 240 -23.98 -5.67 3.48
CA TRP A 240 -23.36 -4.45 3.98
C TRP A 240 -24.38 -3.32 4.15
N ILE A 241 -25.26 -3.09 3.18
CA ILE A 241 -26.32 -2.07 3.23
C ILE A 241 -27.31 -2.34 4.36
N ASP A 242 -27.66 -3.59 4.65
CA ASP A 242 -28.65 -3.89 5.69
C ASP A 242 -28.19 -3.53 7.11
N ARG A 243 -26.89 -3.22 7.28
CA ARG A 243 -26.33 -2.64 8.51
C ARG A 243 -26.58 -1.13 8.63
N ASP A 244 -26.98 -0.44 7.55
CA ASP A 244 -27.35 0.97 7.53
C ASP A 244 -28.59 1.21 6.64
N ARG A 245 -29.75 1.40 7.29
CA ARG A 245 -31.03 1.60 6.62
C ARG A 245 -31.06 2.83 5.71
N THR A 246 -30.15 3.81 5.89
CA THR A 246 -30.11 5.02 5.06
C THR A 246 -29.71 4.73 3.61
N LEU A 247 -29.00 3.63 3.36
CA LEU A 247 -28.52 3.26 2.02
C LEU A 247 -29.53 2.44 1.20
N ARG A 248 -30.66 2.03 1.79
CA ARG A 248 -31.64 1.15 1.14
C ARG A 248 -32.22 1.72 -0.15
N GLY A 249 -32.40 3.04 -0.23
CA GLY A 249 -32.87 3.71 -1.45
C GLY A 249 -31.92 3.58 -2.65
N HIS A 250 -30.65 3.24 -2.40
CA HIS A 250 -29.61 3.08 -3.42
C HIS A 250 -29.22 1.62 -3.66
N ALA A 251 -29.90 0.66 -3.00
CA ALA A 251 -29.52 -0.75 -3.01
C ALA A 251 -29.47 -1.33 -4.43
N ALA A 252 -30.45 -1.03 -5.28
CA ALA A 252 -30.49 -1.55 -6.65
C ALA A 252 -29.24 -1.14 -7.46
N ALA A 253 -28.85 0.14 -7.39
CA ALA A 253 -27.67 0.64 -8.10
C ALA A 253 -26.37 0.06 -7.54
N LEU A 254 -26.23 0.05 -6.20
CA LEU A 254 -25.02 -0.45 -5.53
C LEU A 254 -24.85 -1.96 -5.72
N CYS A 255 -25.93 -2.75 -5.71
CA CYS A 255 -25.85 -4.20 -5.91
C CYS A 255 -25.52 -4.58 -7.35
N ALA A 256 -25.96 -3.77 -8.33
CA ALA A 256 -25.67 -4.02 -9.74
C ALA A 256 -24.18 -3.81 -10.05
N ASP A 257 -23.63 -2.66 -9.64
CA ASP A 257 -22.23 -2.32 -9.84
C ASP A 257 -21.78 -1.28 -8.80
N PRO A 258 -21.23 -1.72 -7.66
CA PRO A 258 -20.76 -0.80 -6.62
C PRO A 258 -19.52 -0.02 -7.10
N PRO A 259 -19.25 1.19 -6.56
CA PRO A 259 -18.00 1.89 -6.83
C PRO A 259 -16.80 0.99 -6.57
N LEU A 260 -15.81 0.98 -7.47
CA LEU A 260 -14.67 0.05 -7.41
C LEU A 260 -13.93 0.09 -6.06
N TYR A 261 -13.75 1.28 -5.48
CA TYR A 261 -13.15 1.44 -4.16
C TYR A 261 -13.90 0.65 -3.07
N LEU A 262 -15.24 0.75 -3.05
CA LEU A 262 -16.08 0.00 -2.12
C LEU A 262 -15.99 -1.51 -2.39
N PHE A 263 -16.04 -1.90 -3.67
CA PHE A 263 -15.95 -3.30 -4.06
C PHE A 263 -14.66 -3.95 -3.58
N VAL A 264 -13.51 -3.30 -3.78
CA VAL A 264 -12.20 -3.86 -3.39
C VAL A 264 -12.13 -4.08 -1.87
N LEU A 265 -12.77 -3.23 -1.06
CA LEU A 265 -12.86 -3.42 0.39
C LEU A 265 -13.80 -4.57 0.77
N LEU A 266 -14.94 -4.71 0.10
CA LEU A 266 -15.86 -5.83 0.29
C LEU A 266 -15.22 -7.16 -0.10
N GLU A 267 -14.55 -7.20 -1.25
CA GLU A 267 -13.83 -8.36 -1.76
C GLU A 267 -12.70 -8.75 -0.79
N ALA A 268 -11.86 -7.80 -0.38
CA ALA A 268 -10.79 -8.06 0.58
C ALA A 268 -11.32 -8.61 1.92
N ALA A 269 -12.49 -8.13 2.39
CA ALA A 269 -13.13 -8.62 3.61
C ALA A 269 -13.76 -10.02 3.48
N ALA A 270 -14.18 -10.41 2.27
CA ALA A 270 -14.85 -11.67 2.02
C ALA A 270 -13.96 -12.90 2.24
N ALA A 271 -14.57 -14.07 2.40
CA ALA A 271 -13.86 -15.32 2.60
C ALA A 271 -13.08 -15.76 1.35
N ALA A 272 -12.05 -16.58 1.54
CA ALA A 272 -11.15 -16.99 0.44
C ALA A 272 -11.86 -17.79 -0.66
N ASP A 273 -12.86 -18.59 -0.30
CA ASP A 273 -13.73 -19.38 -1.19
C ASP A 273 -14.74 -18.52 -1.98
N GLN A 274 -14.90 -17.26 -1.59
CA GLN A 274 -15.63 -16.21 -2.31
C GLN A 274 -14.68 -15.28 -3.10
N GLY A 275 -13.43 -15.71 -3.31
CA GLY A 275 -12.41 -14.91 -4.01
C GLY A 275 -11.83 -13.77 -3.17
N GLY A 276 -12.16 -13.71 -1.88
CA GLY A 276 -11.74 -12.63 -0.98
C GLY A 276 -10.40 -12.86 -0.28
N GLY A 277 -10.04 -11.92 0.61
CA GLY A 277 -8.78 -11.91 1.35
C GLY A 277 -8.93 -12.16 2.86
N ALA A 278 -10.13 -12.52 3.32
CA ALA A 278 -10.49 -12.75 4.73
C ALA A 278 -10.11 -11.58 5.66
N GLY A 279 -10.20 -10.35 5.14
CA GLY A 279 -9.84 -9.12 5.86
C GLY A 279 -8.34 -8.90 6.05
N ARG A 280 -7.47 -9.80 5.56
CA ARG A 280 -6.02 -9.73 5.78
C ARG A 280 -5.22 -9.20 4.60
N ARG A 281 -5.77 -9.33 3.39
CA ARG A 281 -5.14 -9.00 2.11
C ARG A 281 -6.22 -8.64 1.09
N TYR A 282 -5.83 -8.22 -0.11
CA TYR A 282 -6.79 -7.98 -1.19
C TYR A 282 -7.46 -9.29 -1.65
N GLY A 283 -8.63 -9.17 -2.29
CA GLY A 283 -9.26 -10.28 -3.01
C GLY A 283 -8.64 -10.50 -4.40
N ALA A 284 -9.26 -11.34 -5.23
CA ALA A 284 -8.72 -11.72 -6.54
C ALA A 284 -8.60 -10.53 -7.49
N VAL A 285 -9.65 -9.71 -7.61
CA VAL A 285 -9.65 -8.51 -8.44
C VAL A 285 -8.72 -7.46 -7.85
N GLY A 286 -8.83 -7.16 -6.56
CA GLY A 286 -7.97 -6.18 -5.89
C GLY A 286 -6.48 -6.53 -5.97
N SER A 287 -6.13 -7.81 -5.82
CA SER A 287 -4.75 -8.28 -5.95
C SER A 287 -4.24 -8.13 -7.38
N SER A 288 -5.07 -8.42 -8.39
CA SER A 288 -4.66 -8.31 -9.80
C SER A 288 -4.39 -6.86 -10.18
N LEU A 289 -5.28 -5.94 -9.78
CA LEU A 289 -5.13 -4.51 -10.01
C LEU A 289 -3.98 -3.87 -9.21
N LEU A 290 -3.59 -4.44 -8.07
CA LEU A 290 -2.38 -4.04 -7.34
C LEU A 290 -1.11 -4.60 -7.99
N ALA A 291 -1.13 -5.86 -8.39
CA ALA A 291 0.03 -6.57 -8.91
C ALA A 291 0.45 -6.05 -10.30
N GLU A 292 -0.51 -5.75 -11.19
CA GLU A 292 -0.21 -5.33 -12.56
C GLU A 292 0.80 -4.17 -12.65
N PRO A 293 0.49 -2.95 -12.15
CA PRO A 293 1.43 -1.84 -12.24
C PRO A 293 2.68 -2.07 -11.39
N LEU A 294 2.57 -2.80 -10.28
CA LEU A 294 3.70 -3.04 -9.38
C LEU A 294 4.76 -3.91 -10.07
N PHE A 295 4.35 -5.02 -10.68
CA PHE A 295 5.24 -5.93 -11.40
C PHE A 295 5.72 -5.31 -12.72
N ALA A 296 4.87 -4.58 -13.44
CA ALA A 296 5.27 -3.86 -14.64
C ALA A 296 6.38 -2.83 -14.35
N ALA A 297 6.22 -2.01 -13.31
CA ALA A 297 7.22 -1.02 -12.91
C ALA A 297 8.56 -1.65 -12.49
N ARG A 298 8.51 -2.80 -11.78
CA ARG A 298 9.72 -3.57 -11.44
C ARG A 298 10.40 -4.06 -12.71
N ASP A 299 9.66 -4.75 -13.56
CA ASP A 299 10.22 -5.48 -14.70
C ASP A 299 10.73 -4.52 -15.79
N GLY A 300 10.00 -3.43 -16.07
CA GLY A 300 10.41 -2.40 -17.03
C GLY A 300 11.70 -1.65 -16.65
N SER A 301 12.13 -1.72 -15.39
CA SER A 301 13.36 -1.08 -14.92
C SER A 301 14.35 -2.04 -14.26
N ARG A 302 14.09 -3.34 -14.36
CA ARG A 302 14.87 -4.40 -13.72
C ARG A 302 16.33 -4.43 -14.17
N ALA A 303 16.54 -4.24 -15.48
CA ALA A 303 17.87 -4.19 -16.09
C ALA A 303 18.77 -3.09 -15.49
N ARG A 304 18.18 -1.99 -15.00
CA ARG A 304 18.92 -0.84 -14.43
C ARG A 304 19.20 -0.99 -12.94
N VAL A 305 18.49 -1.90 -12.26
CA VAL A 305 18.56 -2.08 -10.81
C VAL A 305 19.03 -3.49 -10.47
N GLU A 306 18.14 -4.49 -10.51
CA GLU A 306 18.40 -5.87 -10.08
C GLU A 306 19.43 -6.60 -10.95
N ASP A 307 19.34 -6.45 -12.28
CA ASP A 307 20.23 -7.17 -13.21
C ASP A 307 21.49 -6.36 -13.55
N HIS A 308 21.70 -5.21 -12.91
CA HIS A 308 22.88 -4.38 -13.14
C HIS A 308 24.15 -5.13 -12.66
N PRO A 309 25.21 -5.24 -13.49
CA PRO A 309 26.37 -6.08 -13.21
C PRO A 309 27.09 -5.74 -11.89
N ASP A 310 27.12 -4.45 -11.53
CA ASP A 310 27.75 -3.98 -10.29
C ASP A 310 26.92 -4.22 -9.02
N LEU A 311 25.62 -4.52 -9.11
CA LEU A 311 24.74 -4.49 -7.94
C LEU A 311 25.22 -5.44 -6.84
N ALA A 312 25.61 -6.67 -7.19
CA ALA A 312 26.08 -7.65 -6.20
C ALA A 312 27.34 -7.18 -5.46
N CYS A 313 28.27 -6.53 -6.16
CA CYS A 313 29.46 -5.94 -5.56
C CYS A 313 29.11 -4.74 -4.68
N ASP A 314 28.24 -3.85 -5.16
CA ASP A 314 27.79 -2.68 -4.41
C ASP A 314 27.06 -3.08 -3.11
N LEU A 315 26.16 -4.07 -3.18
CA LEU A 315 25.47 -4.58 -1.99
C LEU A 315 26.46 -5.16 -0.97
N ARG A 316 27.47 -5.93 -1.41
CA ARG A 316 28.51 -6.44 -0.49
C ARG A 316 29.35 -5.31 0.11
N ALA A 317 29.69 -4.28 -0.65
CA ALA A 317 30.41 -3.13 -0.12
C ALA A 317 29.57 -2.37 0.93
N VAL A 318 28.26 -2.31 0.75
CA VAL A 318 27.36 -1.60 1.67
C VAL A 318 26.98 -2.44 2.89
N PHE A 319 26.71 -3.73 2.74
CA PHE A 319 26.17 -4.59 3.81
C PHE A 319 27.18 -5.61 4.37
N GLY A 320 28.37 -5.71 3.79
CA GLY A 320 29.35 -6.75 4.11
C GLY A 320 28.91 -8.12 3.58
N ASP A 321 29.22 -9.17 4.33
CA ASP A 321 28.82 -10.55 4.01
C ASP A 321 27.35 -10.85 4.36
N ALA A 322 26.68 -9.94 5.09
CA ALA A 322 25.27 -10.08 5.42
C ALA A 322 24.40 -9.82 4.18
N PRO A 323 23.28 -10.54 4.02
CA PRO A 323 22.34 -10.27 2.94
C PRO A 323 21.74 -8.87 3.09
N ALA A 324 21.53 -8.19 1.96
CA ALA A 324 20.84 -6.91 1.94
C ALA A 324 19.41 -7.06 2.50
N PRO A 325 18.90 -6.07 3.27
CA PRO A 325 17.58 -6.13 3.87
C PRO A 325 16.47 -6.48 2.87
N ALA A 326 15.56 -7.34 3.29
CA ALA A 326 14.37 -7.76 2.56
C ALA A 326 13.06 -7.45 3.32
N ALA A 327 13.16 -6.91 4.55
CA ALA A 327 12.05 -6.42 5.35
C ALA A 327 12.42 -5.08 6.01
N MET A 328 11.42 -4.24 6.33
CA MET A 328 11.68 -2.95 6.98
C MET A 328 12.39 -3.09 8.33
N ALA A 329 12.02 -4.09 9.14
CA ALA A 329 12.68 -4.35 10.43
C ALA A 329 14.20 -4.60 10.28
N GLN A 330 14.60 -5.31 9.22
CA GLN A 330 16.02 -5.59 8.94
C GLN A 330 16.77 -4.33 8.53
N LEU A 331 16.15 -3.47 7.70
CA LEU A 331 16.75 -2.19 7.31
C LEU A 331 16.93 -1.27 8.51
N ILE A 332 15.91 -1.17 9.36
CA ILE A 332 15.95 -0.34 10.57
C ILE A 332 17.06 -0.83 11.50
N ALA A 333 17.10 -2.13 11.83
CA ALA A 333 18.14 -2.71 12.66
C ALA A 333 19.55 -2.46 12.08
N HIS A 334 19.72 -2.62 10.76
CA HIS A 334 21.00 -2.34 10.12
C HIS A 334 21.42 -0.88 10.31
N LEU A 335 20.51 0.08 10.07
CA LEU A 335 20.85 1.50 10.11
C LEU A 335 20.99 2.06 11.54
N THR A 336 20.33 1.47 12.53
CA THR A 336 20.47 1.88 13.93
C THR A 336 21.74 1.34 14.58
N HIS A 337 22.17 0.12 14.22
CA HIS A 337 23.39 -0.49 14.76
C HIS A 337 24.67 -0.15 13.97
N ALA A 338 24.57 0.21 12.68
CA ALA A 338 25.72 0.61 11.86
C ALA A 338 26.12 2.09 12.02
N ALA A 339 25.62 2.78 13.06
CA ALA A 339 25.84 4.20 13.34
C ALA A 339 27.16 4.45 14.06
#